data_AF-A0A4U3A0E6-F1
#
_entry.id   AF-A0A4U3A0E6-F1
#
_cell.length_a   1.000
_cell.length_b   1.000
_cell.length_c   1.000
_cell.angle_alpha   90.00
_cell.angle_beta   90.00
_cell.angle_gamma   90.00
#
_symmetry.space_group_name_H-M   'P 1'
#
loop_
_entity.id
_entity.type
_entity.pdbx_description
1 polymer ?
#
loop_
_entity_poly.entity_id
_entity_poly.type
_entity_poly.pdbx_seq_one_letter_code
_entity_poly.pdbx_strand_id
1 'polypeptide(L)'
;MEQLKKQVCDYIEGHEEESVKFLTRLIQEKSVSGDESGAQAIVIEKLRELGLDLDIWEPAFNEMKDHPYFVSPRISFTDSPNIVATLKGSGEG
;
A
#
# COMPACT_ATOMS: atom_id res chain seq x y z
N MET A 1 27.92 -6.04 -9.37
CA MET A 1 26.92 -4.97 -9.15
C MET A 1 26.28 -4.52 -10.46
N GLU A 2 27.04 -4.09 -11.46
CA GLU A 2 26.47 -3.66 -12.76
C GLU A 2 25.57 -4.70 -13.44
N GLN A 3 25.94 -5.99 -13.38
CA GLN A 3 25.11 -7.06 -13.96
C GLN A 3 23.76 -7.24 -13.25
N LEU A 4 23.73 -7.20 -11.91
CA LEU A 4 22.49 -7.30 -11.13
C LEU A 4 21.59 -6.09 -11.40
N LYS A 5 22.17 -4.89 -11.46
CA LYS A 5 21.43 -3.67 -11.81
C LYS A 5 20.80 -3.81 -13.20
N LYS A 6 21.57 -4.26 -14.19
CA LYS A 6 21.05 -4.50 -15.54
C LYS A 6 19.90 -5.50 -15.54
N GLN A 7 20.03 -6.62 -14.83
CA GLN A 7 18.97 -7.63 -14.73
C GLN A 7 17.68 -7.06 -14.12
N VAL A 8 17.79 -6.22 -13.10
CA VAL A 8 16.62 -5.54 -12.50
C VAL A 8 16.00 -4.55 -13.49
N CYS A 9 16.81 -3.76 -14.20
CA CYS A 9 16.30 -2.83 -15.21
C CYS A 9 15.60 -3.58 -16.37
N ASP A 10 16.23 -4.62 -16.92
CA ASP A 10 15.67 -5.46 -17.97
C ASP A 10 14.33 -6.10 -17.52
N TYR A 11 14.25 -6.52 -16.25
CA TYR A 11 13.01 -7.04 -15.66
C TYR A 11 11.94 -5.96 -15.59
N ILE A 12 12.26 -4.77 -15.08
CA ILE A 12 11.30 -3.67 -14.97
C ILE A 12 10.77 -3.26 -16.36
N GLU A 13 11.67 -3.11 -17.34
CA GLU A 13 11.31 -2.79 -18.73
C GLU A 13 10.43 -3.88 -19.35
N GLY A 14 10.75 -5.16 -19.10
CA GLY A 14 9.94 -6.29 -19.56
C GLY A 14 8.54 -6.41 -18.94
N HIS A 15 8.27 -5.73 -17.82
CA HIS A 15 6.98 -5.73 -17.12
C HIS A 15 6.28 -4.36 -17.16
N GLU A 16 6.63 -3.50 -18.13
CA GLU A 16 6.02 -2.19 -18.30
C GLU A 16 4.49 -2.29 -18.46
N GLU A 17 4.00 -3.18 -19.33
CA GLU A 17 2.56 -3.34 -19.58
C GLU A 17 1.78 -3.74 -18.32
N GLU A 18 2.34 -4.65 -17.51
CA GLU A 18 1.75 -5.06 -16.22
C GLU A 18 1.71 -3.90 -15.22
N SER A 19 2.78 -3.11 -15.18
CA SER A 19 2.91 -1.93 -14.31
C SER A 19 1.91 -0.84 -14.72
N VAL A 20 1.77 -0.56 -16.02
CA VAL A 20 0.80 0.40 -16.56
C VAL A 20 -0.63 -0.07 -16.29
N LYS A 21 -0.92 -1.36 -16.46
CA LYS A 21 -2.24 -1.94 -16.16
C LYS A 21 -2.58 -1.81 -14.68
N PHE A 22 -1.64 -2.13 -13.79
CA PHE A 22 -1.83 -1.99 -12.35
C PHE A 22 -2.06 -0.54 -11.95
N LEU A 23 -1.21 0.38 -12.44
CA LEU A 23 -1.37 1.81 -12.20
C LEU A 23 -2.71 2.33 -12.72
N THR A 24 -3.13 1.92 -13.92
CA THR A 24 -4.41 2.33 -14.50
C THR A 24 -5.59 1.90 -13.62
N ARG A 25 -5.59 0.66 -13.11
CA ARG A 25 -6.62 0.19 -12.16
C ARG A 25 -6.65 1.08 -10.90
N LEU A 26 -5.49 1.43 -10.35
CA LEU A 26 -5.40 2.30 -9.17
C LEU A 26 -5.97 3.70 -9.44
N ILE A 27 -5.64 4.32 -10.57
CA ILE A 27 -6.09 5.68 -10.90
C ILE A 27 -7.60 5.73 -11.21
N GLN A 28 -8.16 4.61 -11.69
CA GLN A 28 -9.60 4.49 -11.96
C GLN A 28 -10.46 4.46 -10.69
N GLU A 29 -9.87 4.04 -9.56
CA GLU A 29 -10.56 4.05 -8.27
C GLU A 29 -10.57 5.45 -7.65
N LYS A 30 -11.73 5.86 -7.15
CA LYS A 30 -11.91 7.18 -6.54
C LYS A 30 -11.33 7.21 -5.13
N SER A 31 -10.02 7.38 -4.99
CA SER A 31 -9.33 7.37 -3.68
C SER A 31 -9.33 8.70 -2.93
N VAL A 32 -10.44 9.45 -2.95
CA VAL A 32 -10.56 10.70 -2.17
C VAL A 32 -10.92 10.40 -0.72
N SER A 33 -10.77 11.39 0.17
CA SER A 33 -11.11 11.22 1.59
C SER A 33 -12.53 10.69 1.82
N GLY A 34 -12.65 9.51 2.44
CA GLY A 34 -13.92 8.84 2.72
C GLY A 34 -14.39 7.88 1.62
N ASP A 35 -13.62 7.70 0.55
CA ASP A 35 -13.94 6.83 -0.58
C ASP A 35 -12.75 5.92 -0.97
N GLU A 36 -11.73 5.79 -0.09
CA GLU A 36 -10.47 5.13 -0.43
C GLU A 36 -10.54 3.60 -0.55
N SER A 37 -11.64 2.99 -0.13
CA SER A 37 -11.77 1.52 0.01
C SER A 37 -11.50 0.74 -1.29
N GLY A 38 -11.90 1.26 -2.45
CA GLY A 38 -11.65 0.61 -3.75
C GLY A 38 -10.16 0.53 -4.08
N ALA A 39 -9.44 1.65 -3.94
CA ALA A 39 -8.00 1.69 -4.18
C ALA A 39 -7.23 0.83 -3.16
N GLN A 40 -7.69 0.81 -1.90
CA GLN A 40 -7.13 -0.04 -0.84
C GLN A 40 -7.27 -1.53 -1.17
N ALA A 41 -8.41 -1.96 -1.72
CA ALA A 41 -8.63 -3.34 -2.14
C ALA A 41 -7.63 -3.78 -3.23
N ILE A 42 -7.34 -2.90 -4.21
CA ILE A 42 -6.34 -3.16 -5.26
C ILE A 42 -4.94 -3.33 -4.66
N VAL A 43 -4.58 -2.48 -3.70
CA VAL A 43 -3.28 -2.57 -3.00
C VAL A 43 -3.18 -3.88 -2.20
N ILE A 44 -4.22 -4.24 -1.45
CA ILE A 44 -4.27 -5.50 -0.68
C ILE A 44 -4.11 -6.71 -1.62
N GLU A 45 -4.82 -6.73 -2.75
CA GLU A 45 -4.72 -7.79 -3.75
C GLU A 45 -3.27 -7.93 -4.23
N LYS A 46 -2.63 -6.84 -4.65
CA LYS A 46 -1.24 -6.86 -5.14
C LYS A 46 -0.25 -7.34 -4.08
N LEU A 47 -0.41 -6.91 -2.83
CA LEU A 47 0.48 -7.32 -1.74
C LEU A 47 0.30 -8.81 -1.39
N ARG A 48 -0.92 -9.37 -1.52
CA ARG A 48 -1.17 -10.81 -1.41
C ARG A 48 -0.54 -11.59 -2.56
N GLU A 49 -0.65 -11.11 -3.80
CA GLU A 49 0.02 -11.72 -4.97
C GLU A 49 1.55 -11.78 -4.77
N LEU A 50 2.14 -10.77 -4.13
CA LEU A 50 3.56 -10.72 -3.79
C LEU A 50 3.95 -11.61 -2.59
N GLY A 51 2.97 -12.26 -1.92
CA GLY A 51 3.22 -13.15 -0.80
C GLY A 51 3.68 -12.44 0.48
N LEU A 52 3.31 -11.17 0.66
CA LEU A 52 3.72 -10.37 1.81
C LEU A 52 2.82 -10.59 3.03
N ASP A 53 3.39 -10.43 4.23
CA ASP A 53 2.65 -10.50 5.48
C ASP A 53 1.88 -9.19 5.68
N LEU A 54 0.56 -9.27 5.82
CA LEU A 54 -0.33 -8.11 5.81
C LEU A 54 -0.85 -7.80 7.20
N ASP A 55 -0.73 -6.52 7.57
CA ASP A 55 -1.37 -5.93 8.74
C ASP A 55 -2.32 -4.82 8.26
N ILE A 56 -3.60 -4.96 8.60
CA ILE A 56 -4.68 -4.06 8.15
C ILE A 56 -5.50 -3.68 9.38
N TRP A 57 -5.56 -2.39 9.68
CA TRP A 57 -6.27 -1.89 10.86
C TRP A 57 -6.84 -0.50 10.63
N GLU A 58 -7.93 -0.18 11.33
CA GLU A 58 -8.46 1.18 11.37
C GLU A 58 -7.78 1.99 12.48
N PRO A 59 -7.32 3.22 12.21
CA PRO A 59 -6.76 4.09 13.25
C PRO A 59 -7.77 4.43 14.35
N ALA A 60 -7.33 4.35 15.61
CA ALA A 60 -8.16 4.66 16.76
C ALA A 60 -8.27 6.18 16.96
N PHE A 61 -9.35 6.79 16.45
CA PHE A 61 -9.58 8.24 16.57
C PHE A 61 -9.47 8.73 18.04
N ASN A 62 -10.03 7.97 18.98
CA ASN A 62 -10.03 8.34 20.41
C ASN A 62 -8.63 8.43 21.01
N GLU A 63 -7.66 7.68 20.49
CA GLU A 63 -6.27 7.70 20.95
C GLU A 63 -5.49 8.80 20.22
N MET A 64 -5.75 8.97 18.91
CA MET A 64 -5.03 9.93 18.08
C MET A 64 -5.41 11.38 18.38
N LYS A 65 -6.68 11.67 18.69
CA LYS A 65 -7.18 13.04 18.88
C LYS A 65 -6.47 13.81 20.02
N ASP A 66 -5.90 13.08 20.97
CA ASP A 66 -5.20 13.64 22.13
C ASP A 66 -3.69 13.85 21.86
N HIS A 67 -3.19 13.44 20.70
CA HIS A 67 -1.78 13.59 20.32
C HIS A 67 -1.48 15.00 19.81
N PRO A 68 -0.38 15.66 20.25
CA PRO A 68 -0.10 17.08 19.94
C PRO A 68 0.13 17.37 18.45
N TYR A 69 0.43 16.34 17.66
CA TYR A 69 0.62 16.45 16.20
C TYR A 69 -0.54 15.88 15.39
N PHE A 70 -1.66 15.52 16.02
CA PHE A 70 -2.83 15.07 15.29
C PHE A 70 -3.49 16.25 14.57
N VAL A 71 -3.45 16.21 13.24
CA VAL A 71 -4.03 17.24 12.37
C VAL A 71 -4.94 16.55 11.36
N SER A 72 -6.22 16.44 11.69
CA SER A 72 -7.23 15.89 10.79
C SER A 72 -8.60 16.47 11.14
N PRO A 73 -9.42 16.84 10.14
CA PRO A 73 -10.81 17.22 10.37
C PRO A 73 -11.72 15.99 10.62
N ARG A 74 -11.21 14.76 10.47
CA ARG A 74 -12.00 13.54 10.63
C ARG A 74 -12.28 13.26 12.11
N ILE A 75 -13.51 12.79 12.38
CA ILE A 75 -13.95 12.35 13.71
C ILE A 75 -14.07 10.81 13.82
N SER A 76 -13.80 10.10 12.72
CA SER A 76 -13.75 8.65 12.64
C SER A 76 -12.86 8.22 11.47
N PHE A 77 -12.31 7.00 11.57
CA PHE A 77 -11.59 6.31 10.49
C PHE A 77 -12.27 4.99 10.09
N THR A 78 -13.54 4.81 10.46
CA THR A 78 -14.35 3.69 9.98
C THR A 78 -14.31 3.63 8.45
N ASP A 79 -14.12 2.41 7.93
CA ASP A 79 -13.96 2.11 6.50
C ASP A 79 -12.75 2.80 5.84
N SER A 80 -11.78 3.26 6.66
CA SER A 80 -10.53 3.88 6.20
C SER A 80 -9.31 3.21 6.87
N PRO A 81 -9.08 1.90 6.61
CA PRO A 81 -7.98 1.17 7.20
C PRO A 81 -6.61 1.64 6.67
N ASN A 82 -5.60 1.57 7.51
CA ASN A 82 -4.22 1.54 7.06
C ASN A 82 -3.86 0.12 6.61
N ILE A 83 -2.99 0.02 5.60
CA ILE A 83 -2.46 -1.24 5.10
C ILE A 83 -0.95 -1.18 5.22
N VAL A 84 -0.37 -2.16 5.91
CA VAL A 84 1.08 -2.38 5.96
C VAL A 84 1.39 -3.79 5.48
N ALA A 85 2.46 -3.91 4.71
CA ALA A 85 2.97 -5.18 4.23
C ALA A 85 4.44 -5.34 4.63
N THR A 86 4.78 -6.52 5.14
CA THR A 86 6.14 -6.86 5.55
C THR A 86 6.70 -7.98 4.68
N LEU A 87 7.84 -7.70 4.04
CA LEU A 87 8.71 -8.74 3.48
C LEU A 87 9.74 -9.12 4.55
N LYS A 88 9.57 -10.29 5.17
CA LYS A 88 10.49 -10.78 6.21
C LYS A 88 11.83 -11.15 5.58
N GLY A 89 12.92 -10.64 6.16
CA GLY A 89 14.26 -11.10 5.83
C GLY A 89 14.44 -12.56 6.24
N SER A 90 15.36 -13.25 5.57
CA SER A 90 15.71 -14.66 5.85
C SER A 90 17.01 -14.81 6.64
N GLY A 91 17.53 -13.74 7.25
CA GLY A 91 18.72 -13.79 8.10
C GLY A 91 18.40 -14.16 9.55
N GLU A 92 19.42 -14.41 10.36
CA GLU A 92 19.26 -14.76 11.79
C GLU A 92 19.13 -13.53 12.73
N GLY A 93 19.16 -12.32 12.18
CA GLY A 93 19.23 -11.06 12.93
C GLY A 93 20.53 -10.33 12.66
#